data_AF-A0A834KT13-F1
#
_entry.id   AF-A0A834KT13-F1
#
_cell.length_a   1.000
_cell.length_b   1.000
_cell.length_c   1.000
_cell.angle_alpha   90.00
_cell.angle_beta   90.00
_cell.angle_gamma   90.00
#
_symmetry.space_group_name_H-M   'P 1'
#
loop_
_entity.id
_entity.type
_entity.pdbx_description
1 polymer ?
#
loop_
_entity_poly.entity_id
_entity_poly.type
_entity_poly.pdbx_seq_one_letter_code
_entity_poly.pdbx_strand_id
1 'polypeptide(L)'
;MASSMNNTISTTDNFSRLRKIEEAFRLSSQIRKRKLIKRSARANIDSHRRKLIRTRYYFTSGHEHLGKARNVNIEQSPFEFPSCSNMFAYFQFWKARTREAVKARHILSRAKHGSIPHPRSDILRRLRVDVPAEIKEKKKHKELKEIFAMTDINPEYFTETAGGLVKEKFSLCQYIDDLRQILRSKLLAGEQRDLCIHIEQQFDEERRRLSKIKRQYRTYVSIFENFLSKDHEESMVILRKAEEEVKLTSAINEKRILLDKQCGQIRLDLYYWEENWRLAKTCQRFLYQISPISWRNEYDWIYRSQSGESIFFGTTEDIFRRYRMAEQVASLECLINMFEEDLMGAGPPDLYFEDPSDLLHVLEAIELQNLNSLIHLESLEEPLVKMLLAVTEAENRIEHEFDEIIDNVAELEVNIRPLTFSDGHLASPFYL
;
A
#
# COMPACT_ATOMS: atom_id res chain seq x y z
N MET A 1 -23.18 -6.74 39.31
CA MET A 1 -22.89 -8.08 38.75
C MET A 1 -22.59 -7.87 37.27
N ALA A 2 -21.35 -7.57 36.90
CA ALA A 2 -20.17 -8.45 36.81
C ALA A 2 -20.18 -9.31 35.52
N SER A 3 -19.01 -9.34 34.87
CA SER A 3 -18.60 -10.13 33.68
C SER A 3 -18.95 -9.50 32.32
N SER A 4 -18.07 -9.26 31.36
CA SER A 4 -16.64 -9.58 31.11
C SER A 4 -16.27 -8.80 29.82
N MET A 5 -15.48 -7.73 29.82
CA MET A 5 -14.01 -7.67 29.76
C MET A 5 -13.29 -8.81 29.02
N ASN A 6 -12.87 -8.54 27.77
CA ASN A 6 -11.48 -8.66 27.27
C ASN A 6 -11.46 -8.96 25.76
N ASN A 7 -10.89 -8.04 24.95
CA ASN A 7 -10.01 -8.32 23.80
C ASN A 7 -9.77 -7.06 22.94
N THR A 8 -9.01 -6.11 23.46
CA THR A 8 -8.43 -5.02 22.65
C THR A 8 -7.04 -4.63 23.17
N ILE A 9 -6.11 -5.59 23.21
CA ILE A 9 -4.69 -5.30 23.48
C ILE A 9 -3.85 -6.19 22.55
N SER A 10 -3.48 -5.69 21.38
CA SER A 10 -2.35 -6.24 20.60
C SER A 10 -1.88 -5.37 19.42
N THR A 11 -2.58 -4.30 19.02
CA THR A 11 -2.22 -3.53 17.81
C THR A 11 -1.34 -2.31 18.06
N THR A 12 -1.29 -1.77 19.29
CA THR A 12 -0.49 -0.57 19.61
C THR A 12 0.99 -0.86 19.92
N ASP A 13 1.31 -2.10 20.32
CA ASP A 13 2.69 -2.50 20.65
C ASP A 13 3.57 -2.81 19.42
N ASN A 14 2.95 -3.11 18.27
CA ASN A 14 3.69 -3.35 17.03
C ASN A 14 4.20 -2.05 16.38
N PHE A 15 3.50 -0.93 16.58
CA PHE A 15 3.93 0.37 16.08
C PHE A 15 5.11 0.96 16.87
N SER A 16 5.19 0.68 18.17
CA SER A 16 6.31 1.13 19.02
C SER A 16 7.59 0.31 18.75
N ARG A 17 7.46 -0.98 18.42
CA ARG A 17 8.58 -1.83 18.00
C ARG A 17 9.16 -1.44 16.65
N LEU A 18 8.31 -1.10 15.67
CA LEU A 18 8.77 -0.69 14.34
C LEU A 18 9.55 0.64 14.38
N ARG A 19 9.11 1.63 15.18
CA ARG A 19 9.87 2.88 15.37
C ARG A 19 11.22 2.65 16.05
N LYS A 20 11.31 1.76 17.04
CA LYS A 20 12.58 1.42 17.71
C LYS A 20 13.56 0.72 16.76
N ILE A 21 13.07 -0.10 15.82
CA ILE A 21 13.90 -0.75 14.80
C ILE A 21 14.40 0.28 13.78
N GLU A 22 13.55 1.23 13.37
CA GLU A 22 13.93 2.29 12.42
C GLU A 22 14.91 3.31 13.03
N GLU A 23 14.76 3.64 14.32
CA GLU A 23 15.73 4.44 15.07
C GLU A 23 17.06 3.71 15.31
N ALA A 24 17.05 2.38 15.52
CA ALA A 24 18.25 1.56 15.58
C ALA A 24 18.99 1.48 14.22
N PHE A 25 18.26 1.51 13.09
CA PHE A 25 18.84 1.63 11.75
C PHE A 25 19.42 3.02 11.47
N ARG A 26 18.81 4.09 12.00
CA ARG A 26 19.37 5.46 11.91
C ARG A 26 20.60 5.68 12.80
N LEU A 27 20.69 5.01 13.95
CA LEU A 27 21.86 5.08 14.83
C LEU A 27 23.04 4.21 14.34
N SER A 28 22.77 3.05 13.73
CA SER A 28 23.83 2.18 13.17
C SER A 28 24.48 2.73 11.90
N SER A 29 23.80 3.60 11.15
CA SER A 29 24.37 4.31 10.00
C SER A 29 25.29 5.48 10.39
N GLN A 30 25.29 5.92 11.66
CA GLN A 30 26.16 6.98 12.16
C GLN A 30 27.44 6.48 12.87
N ILE A 31 27.54 5.18 13.17
CA ILE A 31 28.72 4.59 13.84
C ILE A 31 29.50 3.70 12.86
N ARG A 32 30.32 4.33 12.02
CA ARG A 32 31.62 3.81 11.55
C ARG A 32 32.35 4.85 10.70
N LYS A 33 32.65 6.02 11.28
CA LYS A 33 33.82 6.80 10.82
C LYS A 33 35.08 6.05 11.27
N ARG A 34 35.42 4.96 10.57
CA ARG A 34 36.75 4.36 10.66
C ARG A 34 37.74 5.46 10.25
N LYS A 35 38.63 5.86 11.17
CA LYS A 35 39.81 6.66 10.82
C LYS A 35 40.51 5.92 9.67
N LEU A 36 40.55 6.55 8.50
CA LEU A 36 41.32 6.05 7.37
C LEU A 36 42.78 5.96 7.83
N ILE A 37 43.31 4.75 7.97
CA ILE A 37 44.75 4.55 8.10
C ILE A 37 45.35 5.09 6.80
N LYS A 38 46.03 6.23 6.87
CA LYS A 38 46.79 6.78 5.74
C LYS A 38 47.88 5.77 5.39
N ARG A 39 47.72 5.06 4.27
CA ARG A 39 48.80 4.26 3.68
C ARG A 39 49.95 5.22 3.32
N SER A 40 51.17 4.85 3.69
CA SER A 40 52.36 5.63 3.40
C SER A 40 52.55 5.78 1.88
N ALA A 41 52.95 6.98 1.45
CA ALA A 41 53.06 7.34 0.03
C ALA A 41 54.04 6.47 -0.79
N ARG A 42 54.89 5.68 -0.12
CA ARG A 42 55.90 4.82 -0.77
C ARG A 42 55.30 3.56 -1.41
N ALA A 43 54.16 3.06 -0.93
CA ALA A 43 53.54 1.85 -1.49
C ALA A 43 52.82 2.09 -2.84
N ASN A 44 52.57 3.34 -3.22
CA ASN A 44 51.91 3.69 -4.50
C ASN A 44 52.88 3.90 -5.67
N ILE A 45 54.19 3.98 -5.41
CA ILE A 45 55.18 4.27 -6.47
C ILE A 45 55.45 3.01 -7.31
N ASP A 46 55.38 1.81 -6.71
CA ASP A 46 55.67 0.56 -7.42
C ASP A 46 54.52 0.05 -8.30
N SER A 47 53.28 0.48 -8.07
CA SER A 47 52.12 0.04 -8.86
C SER A 47 51.95 0.79 -10.19
N HIS A 48 52.65 1.90 -10.40
CA HIS A 48 52.52 2.73 -11.61
C HIS A 48 53.61 2.54 -12.66
N ARG A 49 54.69 1.78 -12.38
CA ARG A 49 55.75 1.50 -13.37
C ARG A 49 55.51 0.29 -14.27
N ARG A 50 54.44 -0.49 -14.06
CA ARG A 50 54.09 -1.60 -14.97
C ARG A 50 52.88 -1.22 -15.82
N LYS A 51 53.11 -0.81 -17.08
CA LYS A 51 52.08 -0.86 -18.14
C LYS A 51 51.75 -2.33 -18.42
N LEU A 52 51.00 -2.96 -17.53
CA LEU A 52 50.31 -4.21 -17.82
C LEU A 52 49.18 -3.86 -18.79
N ILE A 53 49.22 -4.45 -19.98
CA ILE A 53 48.07 -4.50 -20.88
C ILE A 53 46.96 -5.18 -20.07
N ARG A 54 45.90 -4.45 -19.72
CA ARG A 54 44.70 -5.03 -19.11
C ARG A 54 43.99 -5.88 -20.17
N THR A 55 44.42 -7.12 -20.35
CA THR A 55 43.54 -8.16 -20.88
C THR A 55 42.58 -8.54 -19.75
N ARG A 56 41.43 -7.89 -19.69
CA ARG A 56 40.27 -8.39 -18.92
C ARG A 56 39.74 -9.62 -19.66
N TYR A 57 40.38 -10.76 -19.44
CA TYR A 57 39.77 -12.07 -19.65
C TYR A 57 39.67 -12.70 -18.26
N TYR A 58 38.50 -12.56 -17.64
CA TYR A 58 38.16 -13.31 -16.45
C TYR A 58 37.54 -14.63 -16.94
N PHE A 59 38.10 -15.76 -16.48
CA PHE A 59 37.70 -17.13 -16.78
C PHE A 59 36.35 -17.54 -16.17
N THR A 60 35.46 -16.58 -15.89
CA THR A 60 34.22 -16.81 -15.15
C THR A 60 33.05 -16.14 -15.88
N SER A 61 32.71 -16.68 -17.05
CA SER A 61 31.36 -16.65 -17.66
C SER A 61 31.44 -17.41 -18.97
N GLY A 62 30.54 -18.38 -19.17
CA GLY A 62 30.56 -19.35 -20.25
C GLY A 62 30.66 -18.74 -21.64
N HIS A 63 31.86 -18.76 -22.21
CA HIS A 63 32.09 -18.50 -23.63
C HIS A 63 32.83 -19.70 -24.23
N GLU A 64 32.23 -20.29 -25.27
CA GLU A 64 32.80 -21.41 -26.01
C GLU A 64 34.04 -20.92 -26.77
N HIS A 65 35.16 -21.62 -26.60
CA HIS A 65 36.43 -21.29 -27.26
C HIS A 65 36.37 -21.66 -28.75
N LEU A 66 36.35 -20.66 -29.64
CA LEU A 66 36.45 -20.82 -31.10
C LEU A 66 37.89 -21.10 -31.60
N GLY A 67 38.70 -21.88 -30.87
CA GLY A 67 40.09 -22.17 -31.27
C GLY A 67 40.69 -23.42 -30.63
N LYS A 68 41.66 -24.05 -31.33
CA LYS A 68 42.37 -25.25 -30.86
C LYS A 68 43.02 -25.01 -29.49
N ALA A 69 42.74 -25.88 -28.53
CA ALA A 69 43.30 -25.83 -27.19
C ALA A 69 44.84 -25.99 -27.22
N ARG A 70 45.54 -25.21 -26.40
CA ARG A 70 47.01 -25.29 -26.28
C ARG A 70 47.43 -26.54 -25.50
N ASN A 71 48.43 -27.24 -26.01
CA ASN A 71 49.02 -28.40 -25.34
C ASN A 71 50.08 -27.92 -24.32
N VAL A 72 49.65 -27.77 -23.07
CA VAL A 72 50.47 -27.26 -21.95
C VAL A 72 51.72 -28.11 -21.69
N ASN A 73 51.73 -29.38 -22.10
CA ASN A 73 52.82 -30.32 -21.83
C ASN A 73 53.95 -30.29 -22.88
N ILE A 74 53.72 -29.66 -24.04
CA ILE A 74 54.73 -29.52 -25.11
C ILE A 74 55.27 -28.09 -25.16
N GLU A 75 54.48 -27.11 -24.72
CA GLU A 75 54.87 -25.71 -24.66
C GLU A 75 55.71 -25.42 -23.41
N GLN A 76 56.91 -24.85 -23.57
CA GLN A 76 57.70 -24.33 -22.45
C GLN A 76 56.90 -23.28 -21.67
N SER A 77 56.94 -23.38 -20.34
CA SER A 77 56.15 -22.52 -19.47
C SER A 77 56.56 -21.04 -19.64
N PRO A 78 55.61 -20.09 -19.76
CA PRO A 78 55.94 -18.67 -19.91
C PRO A 78 56.57 -18.05 -18.65
N PHE A 79 56.77 -18.84 -17.59
CA PHE A 79 57.32 -18.43 -16.31
C PHE A 79 58.61 -19.16 -15.94
N GLU A 80 59.14 -20.05 -16.80
CA GLU A 80 60.47 -20.61 -16.62
C GLU A 80 61.54 -19.59 -17.00
N PHE A 81 62.42 -19.30 -16.05
CA PHE A 81 63.62 -18.52 -16.32
C PHE A 81 64.69 -19.43 -16.96
N PRO A 82 65.25 -19.06 -18.11
CA PRO A 82 66.34 -19.85 -18.69
C PRO A 82 67.57 -19.80 -17.77
N SER A 83 68.27 -20.94 -17.66
CA SER A 83 69.50 -21.08 -16.88
C SER A 83 70.49 -19.96 -17.20
N CYS A 84 71.12 -19.39 -16.16
CA CYS A 84 71.81 -18.08 -16.18
C CYS A 84 72.85 -17.85 -17.31
N SER A 85 73.40 -18.92 -17.91
CA SER A 85 74.34 -18.84 -19.04
C SER A 85 73.71 -18.23 -20.31
N ASN A 86 72.40 -18.43 -20.53
CA ASN A 86 71.71 -17.94 -21.73
C ASN A 86 71.02 -16.58 -21.52
N MET A 87 71.25 -15.92 -20.39
CA MET A 87 70.53 -14.69 -20.02
C MET A 87 70.80 -13.54 -21.01
N PHE A 88 72.03 -13.41 -21.50
CA PHE A 88 72.40 -12.37 -22.46
C PHE A 88 71.76 -12.62 -23.84
N ALA A 89 71.79 -13.86 -24.33
CA ALA A 89 71.15 -14.24 -25.58
C ALA A 89 69.62 -14.06 -25.51
N TYR A 90 69.01 -14.44 -24.38
CA TYR A 90 67.59 -14.21 -24.11
C TYR A 90 67.25 -12.71 -24.11
N PHE A 91 68.09 -11.86 -23.51
CA PHE A 91 67.88 -10.41 -23.48
C PHE A 91 67.97 -9.79 -24.88
N GLN A 92 68.92 -10.25 -25.71
CA GLN A 92 69.02 -9.84 -27.11
C GLN A 92 67.82 -10.28 -27.93
N PHE A 93 67.41 -11.55 -27.79
CA PHE A 93 66.21 -12.09 -28.43
C PHE A 93 64.94 -11.31 -28.02
N TRP A 94 64.79 -11.00 -26.73
CA TRP A 94 63.64 -10.25 -26.22
C TRP A 94 63.63 -8.79 -26.71
N LYS A 95 64.80 -8.13 -26.80
CA LYS A 95 64.96 -6.82 -27.45
C LYS A 95 64.64 -6.86 -28.94
N ALA A 96 65.05 -7.90 -29.65
CA ALA A 96 64.74 -8.08 -31.07
C ALA A 96 63.22 -8.29 -31.28
N ARG A 97 62.61 -9.18 -30.50
CA ARG A 97 61.18 -9.49 -30.56
C ARG A 97 60.29 -8.29 -30.19
N THR A 98 60.70 -7.46 -29.23
CA THR A 98 59.99 -6.22 -28.92
C THR A 98 60.09 -5.18 -30.04
N ARG A 99 61.27 -5.05 -30.68
CA ARG A 99 61.42 -4.21 -31.88
C ARG A 99 60.55 -4.71 -33.04
N GLU A 100 60.49 -6.02 -33.27
CA GLU A 100 59.61 -6.61 -34.28
C GLU A 100 58.13 -6.40 -33.97
N ALA A 101 57.69 -6.59 -32.71
CA ALA A 101 56.31 -6.35 -32.31
C ALA A 101 55.90 -4.87 -32.44
N VAL A 102 56.83 -3.94 -32.24
CA VAL A 102 56.61 -2.50 -32.48
C VAL A 102 56.53 -2.23 -33.99
N LYS A 103 57.44 -2.79 -34.80
CA LYS A 103 57.39 -2.69 -36.27
C LYS A 103 56.08 -3.28 -36.82
N ALA A 104 55.67 -4.46 -36.36
CA ALA A 104 54.42 -5.10 -36.77
C ALA A 104 53.18 -4.27 -36.39
N ARG A 105 53.18 -3.64 -35.20
CA ARG A 105 52.13 -2.68 -34.82
C ARG A 105 52.10 -1.44 -35.71
N HIS A 106 53.26 -0.92 -36.11
CA HIS A 106 53.36 0.18 -37.07
C HIS A 106 52.93 -0.21 -38.50
N ILE A 107 53.15 -1.47 -38.90
CA ILE A 107 52.70 -1.99 -40.21
C ILE A 107 51.17 -2.19 -40.21
N LEU A 108 50.61 -2.75 -39.13
CA LEU A 108 49.16 -2.95 -38.97
C LEU A 108 48.39 -1.62 -38.86
N SER A 109 48.97 -0.59 -38.24
CA SER A 109 48.37 0.74 -38.21
C SER A 109 48.48 1.47 -39.56
N ARG A 110 49.52 1.19 -40.36
CA ARG A 110 49.64 1.66 -41.75
C ARG A 110 48.72 0.92 -42.73
N ALA A 111 48.40 -0.35 -42.49
CA ALA A 111 47.51 -1.11 -43.37
C ALA A 111 46.02 -0.76 -43.21
N LYS A 112 45.60 -0.31 -42.01
CA LYS A 112 44.21 0.13 -41.74
C LYS A 112 43.91 1.55 -42.22
N HIS A 113 44.93 2.33 -42.54
CA HIS A 113 44.78 3.64 -43.18
C HIS A 113 45.48 3.58 -44.53
N GLY A 114 44.71 3.37 -45.60
CA GLY A 114 45.21 3.27 -46.97
C GLY A 114 46.30 4.30 -47.26
N SER A 115 47.51 3.82 -47.48
CA SER A 115 48.67 4.65 -47.78
C SER A 115 48.59 5.12 -49.23
N ILE A 116 48.04 6.32 -49.45
CA ILE A 116 48.41 7.15 -50.61
C ILE A 116 49.86 7.62 -50.34
N PRO A 117 50.81 7.46 -51.28
CA PRO A 117 52.13 8.03 -51.12
C PRO A 117 52.03 9.55 -51.28
N HIS A 118 52.00 10.28 -50.17
CA HIS A 118 52.00 11.74 -50.19
C HIS A 118 53.45 12.26 -50.27
N PRO A 119 53.77 13.14 -51.23
CA PRO A 119 55.10 13.74 -51.36
C PRO A 119 55.34 14.68 -50.17
N ARG A 120 56.59 14.72 -49.71
CA ARG A 120 57.05 15.44 -48.50
C ARG A 120 56.92 16.98 -48.54
N SER A 121 56.26 17.56 -49.54
CA SER A 121 56.17 19.02 -49.74
C SER A 121 54.91 19.71 -49.19
N ASP A 122 53.92 18.97 -48.69
CA ASP A 122 52.56 19.53 -48.47
C ASP A 122 52.26 20.02 -47.03
N ILE A 123 53.21 19.91 -46.08
CA ILE A 123 53.00 20.35 -44.69
C ILE A 123 52.94 21.88 -44.58
N LEU A 124 53.67 22.61 -45.44
CA LEU A 124 53.72 24.08 -45.42
C LEU A 124 52.50 24.75 -46.07
N ARG A 125 51.69 24.00 -46.84
CA ARG A 125 50.47 24.55 -47.49
C ARG A 125 49.23 24.45 -46.61
N ARG A 126 49.15 23.49 -45.70
CA ARG A 126 47.96 23.23 -44.85
C ARG A 126 47.88 24.10 -43.58
N LEU A 127 48.91 24.90 -43.28
CA LEU A 127 48.90 25.88 -42.20
C LEU A 127 48.40 27.27 -42.64
N ARG A 128 48.05 27.45 -43.92
CA ARG A 128 47.45 28.71 -44.41
C ARG A 128 45.94 28.64 -44.28
N VAL A 129 45.38 29.50 -43.42
CA VAL A 129 43.95 29.80 -43.41
C VAL A 129 43.76 31.01 -44.32
N ASP A 130 43.12 30.83 -45.47
CA ASP A 130 42.87 31.95 -46.38
C ASP A 130 41.69 32.81 -45.85
N VAL A 131 42.02 33.73 -44.94
CA VAL A 131 41.12 34.80 -44.51
C VAL A 131 41.27 35.96 -45.50
N PRO A 132 40.18 36.58 -46.00
CA PRO A 132 40.27 37.70 -46.95
C PRO A 132 41.04 38.92 -46.42
N ALA A 133 41.24 39.03 -45.11
CA ALA A 133 42.13 39.99 -44.48
C ALA A 133 43.61 39.77 -44.84
N GLU A 134 44.08 38.52 -44.92
CA GLU A 134 45.47 38.18 -45.24
C GLU A 134 45.83 38.44 -46.71
N ILE A 135 44.85 38.46 -47.63
CA ILE A 135 45.11 38.78 -49.04
C ILE A 135 45.43 40.27 -49.21
N LYS A 136 44.82 41.14 -48.40
CA LYS A 136 45.14 42.57 -48.35
C LYS A 136 46.49 42.83 -47.67
N GLU A 137 46.83 42.05 -46.64
CA GLU A 137 48.16 42.09 -46.02
C GLU A 137 49.25 41.55 -46.95
N LYS A 138 48.98 40.50 -47.75
CA LYS A 138 49.94 39.97 -48.74
C LYS A 138 50.24 40.95 -49.88
N LYS A 139 49.34 41.87 -50.22
CA LYS A 139 49.65 42.99 -51.15
C LYS A 139 50.60 43.99 -50.49
N LYS A 140 50.34 44.39 -49.24
CA LYS A 140 51.25 45.23 -48.45
C LYS A 140 52.62 44.58 -48.25
N HIS A 141 52.69 43.28 -47.99
CA HIS A 141 53.95 42.53 -47.82
C HIS A 141 54.67 42.18 -49.13
N LYS A 142 54.02 42.33 -50.31
CA LYS A 142 54.71 42.24 -51.61
C LYS A 142 55.41 43.55 -51.95
N GLU A 143 54.80 44.68 -51.63
CA GLU A 143 55.42 46.02 -51.75
C GLU A 143 56.56 46.20 -50.72
N LEU A 144 56.44 45.61 -49.53
CA LEU A 144 57.51 45.63 -48.51
C LEU A 144 58.69 44.68 -48.79
N LYS A 145 58.64 43.83 -49.83
CA LYS A 145 59.77 42.96 -50.22
C LYS A 145 60.81 43.65 -51.10
N GLU A 146 60.53 44.87 -51.57
CA GLU A 146 61.54 45.77 -52.14
C GLU A 146 62.29 46.56 -51.05
N ILE A 147 62.05 46.27 -49.77
CA ILE A 147 62.63 46.99 -48.65
C ILE A 147 63.55 46.06 -47.82
N PHE A 148 64.85 46.26 -48.02
CA PHE A 148 66.02 45.78 -47.26
C PHE A 148 66.31 44.27 -47.24
N ALA A 149 66.97 43.79 -48.29
CA ALA A 149 67.94 42.70 -48.13
C ALA A 149 69.10 43.20 -47.24
N MET A 150 69.54 42.36 -46.31
CA MET A 150 70.53 42.65 -45.27
C MET A 150 71.98 42.74 -45.83
N THR A 151 72.15 43.34 -47.01
CA THR A 151 73.41 43.43 -47.76
C THR A 151 73.69 44.81 -48.37
N ASP A 152 72.78 45.78 -48.23
CA ASP A 152 73.06 47.17 -48.58
C ASP A 152 73.49 47.95 -47.33
N ILE A 153 74.80 48.08 -47.17
CA ILE A 153 75.36 49.16 -46.35
C ILE A 153 75.14 50.43 -47.17
N ASN A 154 74.42 51.41 -46.60
CA ASN A 154 74.15 52.70 -47.24
C ASN A 154 75.48 53.27 -47.82
N PRO A 155 75.59 53.63 -49.11
CA PRO A 155 76.86 54.11 -49.69
C PRO A 155 77.41 55.35 -48.98
N GLU A 156 76.57 56.11 -48.29
CA GLU A 156 76.96 57.25 -47.47
C GLU A 156 77.47 56.88 -46.06
N TYR A 157 77.22 55.67 -45.59
CA TYR A 157 77.71 55.19 -44.27
C TYR A 157 79.23 55.22 -44.21
N PHE A 158 79.90 54.87 -45.31
CA PHE A 158 81.36 54.95 -45.39
C PHE A 158 81.86 56.40 -45.57
N THR A 159 81.08 57.30 -46.18
CA THR A 159 81.47 58.72 -46.32
C THR A 159 81.35 59.50 -45.00
N GLU A 160 80.39 59.16 -44.15
CA GLU A 160 80.29 59.74 -42.79
C GLU A 160 81.39 59.22 -41.86
N THR A 161 81.85 57.97 -42.03
CA THR A 161 83.01 57.46 -41.28
C THR A 161 84.37 57.97 -41.77
N ALA A 162 84.44 58.52 -43.00
CA ALA A 162 85.66 59.11 -43.55
C ALA A 162 85.94 60.52 -42.96
N GLY A 163 84.89 61.20 -42.49
CA GLY A 163 84.94 62.56 -41.95
C GLY A 163 85.18 62.59 -40.44
N GLY A 164 86.35 62.12 -40.00
CA GLY A 164 86.81 62.26 -38.63
C GLY A 164 86.47 61.05 -37.76
N LEU A 165 87.52 60.26 -37.49
CA LEU A 165 87.58 59.44 -36.30
C LEU A 165 87.35 60.36 -35.09
N VAL A 166 86.09 60.50 -34.64
CA VAL A 166 85.88 60.76 -33.23
C VAL A 166 86.55 59.56 -32.58
N LYS A 167 87.77 59.80 -32.08
CA LYS A 167 88.40 58.92 -31.12
C LYS A 167 87.55 59.02 -29.86
N GLU A 168 86.31 58.51 -29.91
CA GLU A 168 85.68 58.01 -28.72
C GLU A 168 86.69 57.00 -28.22
N LYS A 169 87.38 57.39 -27.15
CA LYS A 169 88.35 56.52 -26.51
C LYS A 169 87.52 55.31 -26.15
N PHE A 170 87.64 54.23 -26.94
CA PHE A 170 86.97 52.97 -26.68
C PHE A 170 87.34 52.61 -25.25
N SER A 171 86.44 52.93 -24.34
CA SER A 171 86.74 52.80 -22.95
C SER A 171 86.37 51.37 -22.65
N LEU A 172 87.42 50.56 -22.53
CA LEU A 172 87.31 49.13 -22.27
C LEU A 172 86.31 48.89 -21.12
N CYS A 173 86.27 49.79 -20.13
CA CYS A 173 85.33 49.77 -19.02
C CYS A 173 83.86 49.92 -19.43
N GLN A 174 83.47 50.89 -20.28
CA GLN A 174 82.07 51.02 -20.73
C GLN A 174 81.65 49.82 -21.58
N TYR A 175 82.53 49.32 -22.45
CA TYR A 175 82.26 48.11 -23.22
C TYR A 175 82.08 46.87 -22.34
N ILE A 176 82.90 46.71 -21.29
CA ILE A 176 82.75 45.63 -20.31
C ILE A 176 81.44 45.76 -19.53
N ASP A 177 81.05 46.98 -19.15
CA ASP A 177 79.80 47.22 -18.42
C ASP A 177 78.56 47.03 -19.30
N ASP A 178 78.59 47.45 -20.57
CA ASP A 178 77.55 47.18 -21.56
C ASP A 178 77.42 45.68 -21.82
N LEU A 179 78.54 44.97 -21.98
CA LEU A 179 78.53 43.51 -22.07
C LEU A 179 77.92 42.85 -20.82
N ARG A 180 78.23 43.35 -19.62
CA ARG A 180 77.60 42.87 -18.37
C ARG A 180 76.11 43.16 -18.34
N GLN A 181 75.65 44.33 -18.80
CA GLN A 181 74.23 44.67 -18.87
C GLN A 181 73.49 43.81 -19.90
N ILE A 182 74.09 43.56 -21.06
CA ILE A 182 73.57 42.66 -22.08
C ILE A 182 73.49 41.23 -21.55
N LEU A 183 74.50 40.76 -20.83
CA LEU A 183 74.49 39.44 -20.21
C LEU A 183 73.42 39.34 -19.11
N ARG A 184 73.29 40.35 -18.25
CA ARG A 184 72.26 40.41 -17.20
C ARG A 184 70.85 40.42 -17.78
N SER A 185 70.59 41.25 -18.80
CA SER A 185 69.29 41.30 -19.47
C SER A 185 68.97 40.01 -20.21
N LYS A 186 69.94 39.36 -20.87
CA LYS A 186 69.76 38.04 -21.48
C LYS A 186 69.44 36.97 -20.44
N LEU A 187 70.08 37.01 -19.27
CA LEU A 187 69.83 36.08 -18.18
C LEU A 187 68.41 36.27 -17.61
N LEU A 188 68.01 37.50 -17.32
CA LEU A 188 66.64 37.84 -16.86
C LEU A 188 65.57 37.45 -17.90
N ALA A 189 65.83 37.73 -19.17
CA ALA A 189 64.94 37.32 -20.25
C ALA A 189 64.93 35.79 -20.46
N GLY A 190 65.99 35.07 -20.06
CA GLY A 190 66.01 33.62 -20.01
C GLY A 190 65.12 33.09 -18.89
N GLU A 191 65.30 33.59 -17.67
CA GLU A 191 64.49 33.23 -16.50
C GLU A 191 62.99 33.48 -16.73
N GLN A 192 62.63 34.64 -17.29
CA GLN A 192 61.24 34.95 -17.62
C GLN A 192 60.65 33.99 -18.67
N ARG A 193 61.43 33.60 -19.69
CA ARG A 193 60.99 32.62 -20.69
C ARG A 193 60.77 31.25 -20.06
N ASP A 194 61.65 30.83 -19.16
CA ASP A 194 61.51 29.55 -18.46
C ASP A 194 60.24 29.53 -17.58
N LEU A 195 59.94 30.64 -16.90
CA LEU A 195 58.69 30.80 -16.15
C LEU A 195 57.46 30.74 -17.07
N CYS A 196 57.50 31.42 -18.23
CA CYS A 196 56.42 31.33 -19.22
C CYS A 196 56.19 29.88 -19.68
N ILE A 197 57.27 29.15 -20.00
CA ILE A 197 57.19 27.74 -20.40
C ILE A 197 56.58 26.87 -19.28
N HIS A 198 56.99 27.10 -18.02
CA HIS A 198 56.42 26.37 -16.88
C HIS A 198 54.91 26.63 -16.73
N ILE A 199 54.49 27.89 -16.85
CA ILE A 199 53.09 28.28 -16.77
C ILE A 199 52.29 27.62 -17.90
N GLU A 200 52.79 27.62 -19.14
CA GLU A 200 52.14 26.96 -20.27
C GLU A 200 51.97 25.45 -20.05
N GLN A 201 52.99 24.79 -19.51
CA GLN A 201 52.92 23.36 -19.18
C GLN A 201 51.84 23.08 -18.12
N GLN A 202 51.75 23.91 -17.08
CA GLN A 202 50.71 23.79 -16.06
C GLN A 202 49.31 24.01 -16.65
N PHE A 203 49.14 25.02 -17.50
CA PHE A 203 47.87 25.27 -18.17
C PHE A 203 47.43 24.10 -19.04
N ASP A 204 48.37 23.47 -19.75
CA ASP A 204 48.07 22.28 -20.55
C ASP A 204 47.66 21.08 -19.69
N GLU A 205 48.29 20.89 -18.53
CA GLU A 205 47.88 19.86 -17.59
C GLU A 205 46.48 20.11 -17.03
N GLU A 206 46.17 21.34 -16.62
CA GLU A 206 44.86 21.73 -16.12
C GLU A 206 43.78 21.57 -17.19
N ARG A 207 44.05 21.98 -18.43
CA ARG A 207 43.15 21.76 -19.57
C ARG A 207 42.86 20.29 -19.80
N ARG A 208 43.87 19.41 -19.68
CA ARG A 208 43.67 17.95 -19.78
C ARG A 208 42.82 17.42 -18.62
N ARG A 209 43.07 17.88 -17.39
CA ARG A 209 42.27 17.50 -16.20
C ARG A 209 40.83 17.95 -16.34
N LEU A 210 40.60 19.20 -16.73
CA LEU A 210 39.28 19.79 -16.96
C LEU A 210 38.53 19.09 -18.09
N SER A 211 39.23 18.75 -19.18
CA SER A 211 38.63 17.97 -20.29
C SER A 211 38.21 16.58 -19.83
N LYS A 212 39.01 15.92 -18.99
CA LYS A 212 38.65 14.61 -18.41
C LYS A 212 37.42 14.71 -17.53
N ILE A 213 37.36 15.73 -16.67
CA ILE A 213 36.22 16.01 -15.80
C ILE A 213 34.96 16.29 -16.62
N LYS A 214 35.03 17.15 -17.65
CA LYS A 214 33.91 17.42 -18.56
C LYS A 214 33.37 16.16 -19.24
N ARG A 215 34.26 15.26 -19.69
CA ARG A 215 33.85 13.98 -20.28
C ARG A 215 33.10 13.11 -19.27
N GLN A 216 33.60 13.01 -18.05
CA GLN A 216 32.95 12.25 -16.97
C GLN A 216 31.57 12.82 -16.64
N TYR A 217 31.42 14.15 -16.54
CA TYR A 217 30.13 14.78 -16.32
C TYR A 217 29.13 14.47 -17.43
N ARG A 218 29.55 14.55 -18.70
CA ARG A 218 28.68 14.17 -19.83
C ARG A 218 28.23 12.72 -19.72
N THR A 219 29.13 11.82 -19.35
CA THR A 219 28.78 10.41 -19.12
C THR A 219 27.77 10.27 -17.97
N TYR A 220 27.95 10.97 -16.86
CA TYR A 220 26.99 10.93 -15.76
C TYR A 220 25.62 11.47 -16.17
N VAL A 221 25.56 12.61 -16.85
CA VAL A 221 24.32 13.17 -17.37
C VAL A 221 23.62 12.17 -18.28
N SER A 222 24.33 11.56 -19.24
CA SER A 222 23.72 10.55 -20.12
C SER A 222 23.23 9.31 -19.36
N ILE A 223 23.91 8.90 -18.29
CA ILE A 223 23.48 7.77 -17.47
C ILE A 223 22.22 8.14 -16.68
N PHE A 224 22.17 9.35 -16.13
CA PHE A 224 21.00 9.83 -15.39
C PHE A 224 19.78 10.01 -16.29
N GLU A 225 19.96 10.56 -17.49
CA GLU A 225 18.88 10.67 -18.47
C GLU A 225 18.33 9.29 -18.86
N ASN A 226 19.21 8.33 -19.13
CA ASN A 226 18.82 6.95 -19.43
C ASN A 226 18.15 6.24 -18.24
N PHE A 227 18.53 6.59 -17.01
CA PHE A 227 17.89 6.06 -15.82
C PHE A 227 16.47 6.63 -15.66
N LEU A 228 16.31 7.94 -15.83
CA LEU A 228 15.01 8.61 -15.77
C LEU A 228 14.07 8.15 -16.86
N SER A 229 14.56 7.92 -18.09
CA SER A 229 13.71 7.43 -19.18
C SER A 229 13.18 6.03 -18.88
N LYS A 230 14.02 5.14 -18.36
CA LYS A 230 13.62 3.78 -17.97
C LYS A 230 12.64 3.79 -16.81
N ASP A 231 12.91 4.56 -15.77
CA ASP A 231 12.00 4.69 -14.62
C ASP A 231 10.65 5.26 -15.04
N HIS A 232 10.64 6.25 -15.94
CA HIS A 232 9.41 6.78 -16.53
C HIS A 232 8.66 5.73 -17.35
N GLU A 233 9.34 4.97 -18.21
CA GLU A 233 8.73 3.88 -18.98
C GLU A 233 8.10 2.82 -18.06
N GLU A 234 8.82 2.40 -17.02
CA GLU A 234 8.34 1.44 -16.01
C GLU A 234 7.11 1.99 -15.27
N SER A 235 7.16 3.26 -14.84
CA SER A 235 6.04 3.95 -14.21
C SER A 235 4.82 4.01 -15.12
N MET A 236 5.00 4.32 -16.40
CA MET A 236 3.91 4.38 -17.39
C MET A 236 3.30 3.00 -17.68
N VAL A 237 4.08 1.91 -17.59
CA VAL A 237 3.53 0.55 -17.67
C VAL A 237 2.64 0.26 -16.46
N ILE A 238 3.09 0.62 -15.26
CA ILE A 238 2.33 0.41 -14.03
C ILE A 238 1.03 1.23 -14.05
N LEU A 239 1.09 2.49 -14.47
CA LEU A 239 -0.10 3.35 -14.59
C LEU A 239 -1.13 2.77 -15.55
N ARG A 240 -0.70 2.29 -16.72
CA ARG A 240 -1.61 1.63 -17.68
C ARG A 240 -2.29 0.41 -17.09
N LYS A 241 -1.55 -0.44 -16.37
CA LYS A 241 -2.14 -1.59 -15.67
C LYS A 241 -3.15 -1.15 -14.62
N ALA A 242 -2.83 -0.12 -13.85
CA ALA A 242 -3.77 0.42 -12.86
C ALA A 242 -5.05 0.97 -13.52
N GLU A 243 -4.94 1.67 -14.65
CA GLU A 243 -6.09 2.14 -15.43
C GLU A 243 -6.95 1.00 -15.99
N GLU A 244 -6.32 -0.08 -16.48
CA GLU A 244 -7.00 -1.29 -16.94
C GLU A 244 -7.81 -1.93 -15.79
N GLU A 245 -7.20 -2.09 -14.61
CA GLU A 245 -7.88 -2.61 -13.42
C GLU A 245 -9.01 -1.68 -12.95
N VAL A 246 -8.83 -0.36 -13.03
CA VAL A 246 -9.91 0.61 -12.73
C VAL A 246 -11.10 0.44 -13.69
N LYS A 247 -10.86 0.18 -14.98
CA LYS A 247 -11.94 -0.07 -15.95
C LYS A 247 -12.65 -1.41 -15.68
N LEU A 248 -11.91 -2.45 -15.31
CA LEU A 248 -12.50 -3.74 -14.96
C LEU A 248 -13.35 -3.63 -13.69
N THR A 249 -12.83 -2.97 -12.67
CA THR A 249 -13.55 -2.75 -11.41
C THR A 249 -14.76 -1.85 -11.59
N SER A 250 -14.71 -0.83 -12.44
CA SER A 250 -15.88 0.01 -12.75
C SER A 250 -16.99 -0.81 -13.43
N ALA A 251 -16.65 -1.65 -14.41
CA ALA A 251 -17.62 -2.51 -15.09
C ALA A 251 -18.25 -3.56 -14.15
N ILE A 252 -17.45 -4.13 -13.23
CA ILE A 252 -17.96 -5.05 -12.21
C ILE A 252 -18.88 -4.29 -11.23
N ASN A 253 -18.49 -3.08 -10.84
CA ASN A 253 -19.28 -2.27 -9.91
C ASN A 253 -20.62 -1.84 -10.53
N GLU A 254 -20.66 -1.50 -11.81
CA GLU A 254 -21.91 -1.22 -12.53
C GLU A 254 -22.85 -2.42 -12.49
N LYS A 255 -22.34 -3.62 -12.79
CA LYS A 255 -23.12 -4.87 -12.70
C LYS A 255 -23.62 -5.12 -11.27
N ARG A 256 -22.75 -4.90 -10.27
CA ARG A 256 -23.12 -5.03 -8.86
C ARG A 256 -24.26 -4.06 -8.49
N ILE A 257 -24.16 -2.80 -8.88
CA ILE A 257 -25.20 -1.79 -8.62
C ILE A 257 -26.53 -2.20 -9.28
N LEU A 258 -26.49 -2.74 -10.50
CA LEU A 258 -27.70 -3.24 -11.16
C LEU A 258 -28.32 -4.42 -10.41
N LEU A 259 -27.51 -5.40 -9.99
CA LEU A 259 -27.98 -6.54 -9.20
C LEU A 259 -28.49 -6.11 -7.82
N ASP A 260 -27.83 -5.17 -7.16
CA ASP A 260 -28.25 -4.63 -5.87
C ASP A 260 -29.61 -3.91 -6.01
N LYS A 261 -29.84 -3.19 -7.11
CA LYS A 261 -31.16 -2.60 -7.43
C LYS A 261 -32.22 -3.66 -7.65
N GLN A 262 -31.93 -4.69 -8.45
CA GLN A 262 -32.86 -5.79 -8.72
C GLN A 262 -33.20 -6.58 -7.45
N CYS A 263 -32.19 -6.88 -6.62
CA CYS A 263 -32.36 -7.52 -5.32
C CYS A 263 -33.19 -6.63 -4.39
N GLY A 264 -32.94 -5.32 -4.39
CA GLY A 264 -33.75 -4.34 -3.67
C GLY A 264 -35.22 -4.36 -4.09
N GLN A 265 -35.50 -4.41 -5.40
CA GLN A 265 -36.87 -4.52 -5.94
C GLN A 265 -37.55 -5.81 -5.48
N ILE A 266 -36.90 -6.96 -5.66
CA ILE A 266 -37.43 -8.27 -5.23
C ILE A 266 -37.72 -8.28 -3.73
N ARG A 267 -36.87 -7.65 -2.91
CA ARG A 267 -37.11 -7.56 -1.46
C ARG A 267 -38.34 -6.72 -1.13
N LEU A 268 -38.53 -5.59 -1.81
CA LEU A 268 -39.74 -4.77 -1.63
C LEU A 268 -40.99 -5.52 -2.05
N ASP A 269 -40.94 -6.21 -3.19
CA ASP A 269 -42.04 -7.04 -3.67
C ASP A 269 -42.36 -8.15 -2.66
N LEU A 270 -41.34 -8.81 -2.12
CA LEU A 270 -41.52 -9.85 -1.11
C LEU A 270 -42.15 -9.31 0.17
N TYR A 271 -41.73 -8.14 0.67
CA TYR A 271 -42.38 -7.51 1.83
C TYR A 271 -43.84 -7.13 1.53
N TYR A 272 -44.13 -6.67 0.31
CA TYR A 272 -45.50 -6.39 -0.11
C TYR A 272 -46.37 -7.66 -0.12
N TRP A 273 -45.86 -8.75 -0.69
CA TRP A 273 -46.56 -10.04 -0.69
C TRP A 273 -46.68 -10.65 0.70
N GLU A 274 -45.68 -10.45 1.55
CA GLU A 274 -45.71 -10.88 2.94
C GLU A 274 -46.84 -10.23 3.72
N GLU A 275 -46.97 -8.91 3.61
CA GLU A 275 -48.02 -8.17 4.30
C GLU A 275 -49.40 -8.57 3.77
N ASN A 276 -49.55 -8.70 2.45
CA ASN A 276 -50.80 -9.18 1.84
C ASN A 276 -51.16 -10.59 2.29
N TRP A 277 -50.17 -11.49 2.39
CA TRP A 277 -50.41 -12.85 2.86
C TRP A 277 -50.76 -12.89 4.34
N ARG A 278 -50.11 -12.09 5.19
CA ARG A 278 -50.48 -11.93 6.59
C ARG A 278 -51.91 -11.42 6.73
N LEU A 279 -52.29 -10.43 5.93
CA LEU A 279 -53.65 -9.92 5.90
C LEU A 279 -54.64 -11.00 5.46
N ALA A 280 -54.33 -11.73 4.38
CA ALA A 280 -55.17 -12.83 3.92
C ALA A 280 -55.33 -13.93 4.98
N LYS A 281 -54.26 -14.29 5.70
CA LYS A 281 -54.29 -15.28 6.78
C LYS A 281 -55.06 -14.81 8.01
N THR A 282 -54.96 -13.54 8.38
CA THR A 282 -55.76 -12.99 9.47
C THR A 282 -57.24 -12.97 9.11
N CYS A 283 -57.59 -12.56 7.88
CA CYS A 283 -58.95 -12.66 7.36
C CYS A 283 -59.46 -14.11 7.31
N GLN A 284 -58.66 -15.05 6.80
CA GLN A 284 -59.01 -16.48 6.76
C GLN A 284 -59.30 -17.02 8.18
N ARG A 285 -58.45 -16.69 9.15
CA ARG A 285 -58.64 -17.11 10.54
C ARG A 285 -59.92 -16.53 11.16
N PHE A 286 -60.19 -15.26 10.91
CA PHE A 286 -61.41 -14.60 11.36
C PHE A 286 -62.66 -15.28 10.79
N LEU A 287 -62.67 -15.58 9.49
CA LEU A 287 -63.77 -16.28 8.84
C LEU A 287 -63.99 -17.68 9.43
N TYR A 288 -62.91 -18.42 9.71
CA TYR A 288 -63.01 -19.72 10.38
C TYR A 288 -63.57 -19.62 11.80
N GLN A 289 -63.19 -18.61 12.59
CA GLN A 289 -63.74 -18.43 13.94
C GLN A 289 -65.26 -18.18 13.95
N ILE A 290 -65.76 -17.44 12.97
CA ILE A 290 -67.18 -17.10 12.85
C ILE A 290 -67.99 -18.26 12.23
N SER A 291 -67.35 -19.12 11.44
CA SER A 291 -68.04 -20.25 10.81
C SER A 291 -68.61 -21.26 11.84
N PRO A 292 -69.70 -21.98 11.49
CA PRO A 292 -70.30 -22.97 12.38
C PRO A 292 -69.33 -24.08 12.81
N ILE A 293 -69.49 -24.56 14.05
CA ILE A 293 -68.59 -25.57 14.65
C ILE A 293 -68.62 -26.90 13.88
N SER A 294 -69.77 -27.26 13.32
CA SER A 294 -69.93 -28.47 12.48
C SER A 294 -69.03 -28.44 11.25
N TRP A 295 -68.95 -27.27 10.59
CA TRP A 295 -68.14 -27.08 9.40
C TRP A 295 -66.65 -26.97 9.74
N ARG A 296 -66.30 -26.25 10.82
CA ARG A 296 -64.91 -26.19 11.31
C ARG A 296 -64.32 -27.57 11.58
N ASN A 297 -65.08 -28.48 12.18
CA ASN A 297 -64.57 -29.80 12.54
C ASN A 297 -64.11 -30.63 11.33
N GLU A 298 -64.61 -30.34 10.13
CA GLU A 298 -64.29 -31.03 8.88
C GLU A 298 -63.15 -30.34 8.11
N TYR A 299 -63.13 -29.00 8.10
CA TYR A 299 -62.26 -28.20 7.24
C TYR A 299 -61.19 -27.38 7.99
N ASP A 300 -61.15 -27.44 9.32
CA ASP A 300 -60.15 -26.73 10.12
C ASP A 300 -58.94 -27.63 10.43
N TRP A 301 -58.11 -27.82 9.42
CA TRP A 301 -56.91 -28.65 9.50
C TRP A 301 -55.73 -27.90 10.15
N ILE A 302 -55.81 -26.57 10.32
CA ILE A 302 -54.80 -25.71 10.96
C ILE A 302 -54.99 -25.67 12.49
N TYR A 303 -56.23 -25.61 12.99
CA TYR A 303 -56.48 -25.52 14.44
C TYR A 303 -56.80 -26.88 15.10
N ARG A 304 -56.89 -27.98 14.34
CA ARG A 304 -57.02 -29.35 14.88
C ARG A 304 -55.85 -29.78 15.78
N SER A 305 -54.65 -29.29 15.49
CA SER A 305 -53.40 -29.67 16.17
C SER A 305 -53.18 -28.91 17.49
N GLN A 306 -53.91 -27.81 17.73
CA GLN A 306 -53.84 -27.03 18.96
C GLN A 306 -55.13 -27.24 19.77
N SER A 307 -55.22 -28.42 20.39
CA SER A 307 -56.06 -28.76 21.54
C SER A 307 -57.58 -28.59 21.39
N GLY A 308 -58.29 -29.72 21.42
CA GLY A 308 -59.72 -29.80 21.73
C GLY A 308 -60.11 -29.40 23.16
N GLU A 309 -59.35 -28.52 23.83
CA GLU A 309 -59.58 -28.17 25.24
C GLU A 309 -59.40 -26.68 25.61
N SER A 310 -59.02 -25.77 24.70
CA SER A 310 -58.71 -24.38 25.11
C SER A 310 -59.27 -23.26 24.23
N ILE A 311 -60.40 -23.48 23.53
CA ILE A 311 -61.02 -22.43 22.72
C ILE A 311 -61.53 -21.23 23.57
N PHE A 312 -61.69 -21.42 24.90
CA PHE A 312 -62.15 -20.35 25.81
C PHE A 312 -61.07 -19.70 26.70
N PHE A 313 -59.84 -20.23 26.76
CA PHE A 313 -58.78 -19.72 27.67
C PHE A 313 -57.40 -19.52 27.03
N GLY A 314 -57.27 -19.73 25.71
CA GLY A 314 -56.11 -19.22 24.98
C GLY A 314 -56.28 -17.72 24.79
N THR A 315 -55.50 -16.93 25.53
CA THR A 315 -55.41 -15.47 25.40
C THR A 315 -55.45 -15.05 23.93
N THR A 316 -56.34 -14.11 23.61
CA THR A 316 -56.45 -13.49 22.27
C THR A 316 -55.11 -12.96 21.76
N GLU A 317 -54.13 -12.74 22.65
CA GLU A 317 -52.75 -12.45 22.32
C GLU A 317 -52.02 -13.55 21.55
N ASP A 318 -52.13 -14.84 21.89
CA ASP A 318 -51.37 -15.91 21.21
C ASP A 318 -51.91 -16.22 19.80
N ILE A 319 -53.19 -15.90 19.56
CA ILE A 319 -53.88 -16.05 18.28
C ILE A 319 -53.25 -15.13 17.23
N PHE A 320 -53.01 -13.86 17.56
CA PHE A 320 -52.43 -12.91 16.62
C PHE A 320 -50.91 -12.82 16.70
N ARG A 321 -50.27 -13.43 17.70
CA ARG A 321 -48.82 -13.33 17.96
C ARG A 321 -47.93 -13.83 16.83
N ARG A 322 -48.29 -14.92 16.15
CA ARG A 322 -47.48 -15.50 15.05
C ARG A 322 -47.32 -14.54 13.87
N TYR A 323 -48.34 -13.71 13.63
CA TYR A 323 -48.37 -12.77 12.51
C TYR A 323 -48.19 -11.31 12.95
N ARG A 324 -48.31 -11.02 14.25
CA ARG A 324 -48.08 -9.71 14.87
C ARG A 324 -46.76 -9.75 15.65
N MET A 325 -45.63 -9.62 14.95
CA MET A 325 -44.35 -9.27 15.57
C MET A 325 -43.72 -8.13 14.76
N ALA A 326 -43.93 -6.91 15.25
CA ALA A 326 -43.36 -5.68 14.70
C ALA A 326 -42.04 -5.26 15.38
N GLU A 327 -41.40 -6.13 16.17
CA GLU A 327 -40.27 -5.70 17.01
C GLU A 327 -38.90 -6.31 16.68
N GLN A 328 -38.86 -7.42 15.94
CA GLN A 328 -37.61 -7.98 15.42
C GLN A 328 -37.83 -8.29 13.95
N VAL A 329 -37.10 -7.57 13.08
CA VAL A 329 -37.04 -7.84 11.64
C VAL A 329 -36.56 -9.28 11.47
N ALA A 330 -37.50 -10.21 11.34
CA ALA A 330 -37.17 -11.59 10.99
C ALA A 330 -36.31 -11.53 9.73
N SER A 331 -35.18 -12.23 9.74
CA SER A 331 -34.34 -12.32 8.54
C SER A 331 -35.20 -12.82 7.38
N LEU A 332 -34.91 -12.35 6.16
CA LEU A 332 -35.64 -12.74 4.95
C LEU A 332 -35.80 -14.27 4.83
N GLU A 333 -34.76 -15.01 5.22
CA GLU A 333 -34.73 -16.48 5.26
C GLU A 333 -35.72 -17.06 6.28
N CYS A 334 -35.89 -16.43 7.45
CA CYS A 334 -36.88 -16.84 8.44
C CYS A 334 -38.32 -16.64 7.91
N LEU A 335 -38.56 -15.55 7.17
CA LEU A 335 -39.85 -15.32 6.50
C LEU A 335 -40.13 -16.40 5.46
N ILE A 336 -39.16 -16.70 4.60
CA ILE A 336 -39.28 -17.74 3.57
C ILE A 336 -39.57 -19.12 4.20
N ASN A 337 -38.87 -19.47 5.28
CA ASN A 337 -39.11 -20.74 5.97
C ASN A 337 -40.53 -20.83 6.56
N MET A 338 -41.05 -19.74 7.13
CA MET A 338 -42.44 -19.71 7.61
C MET A 338 -43.44 -19.88 6.47
N PHE A 339 -43.17 -19.29 5.31
CA PHE A 339 -43.99 -19.50 4.10
C PHE A 339 -43.98 -20.95 3.64
N GLU A 340 -42.82 -21.58 3.60
CA GLU A 340 -42.69 -22.98 3.20
C GLU A 340 -43.40 -23.92 4.18
N GLU A 341 -43.27 -23.68 5.49
CA GLU A 341 -44.00 -24.44 6.51
C GLU A 341 -45.53 -24.30 6.36
N ASP A 342 -46.02 -23.07 6.15
CA ASP A 342 -47.44 -22.78 5.97
C ASP A 342 -47.99 -23.30 4.62
N LEU A 343 -47.14 -23.54 3.61
CA LEU A 343 -47.53 -24.20 2.35
C LEU A 343 -47.51 -25.72 2.45
N MET A 344 -46.56 -26.28 3.21
CA MET A 344 -46.45 -27.73 3.42
C MET A 344 -47.61 -28.27 4.24
N GLY A 345 -48.06 -27.50 5.23
CA GLY A 345 -49.38 -27.66 5.81
C GLY A 345 -50.31 -26.65 5.16
N ALA A 346 -50.65 -26.76 3.88
CA ALA A 346 -51.76 -26.05 3.24
C ALA A 346 -52.75 -27.04 2.59
N GLY A 347 -53.88 -27.32 3.24
CA GLY A 347 -55.07 -27.91 2.61
C GLY A 347 -55.80 -26.90 1.70
N PRO A 348 -56.82 -27.34 0.94
CA PRO A 348 -57.59 -26.45 0.07
C PRO A 348 -58.20 -25.28 0.88
N PRO A 349 -58.18 -24.04 0.35
CA PRO A 349 -58.74 -22.87 1.03
C PRO A 349 -60.26 -22.85 0.87
N ASP A 350 -60.92 -23.85 1.45
CA ASP A 350 -62.39 -23.88 1.48
C ASP A 350 -62.87 -22.87 2.52
N LEU A 351 -63.87 -22.07 2.16
CA LEU A 351 -64.50 -21.06 3.00
C LEU A 351 -65.97 -21.39 3.13
N TYR A 352 -66.53 -21.23 4.33
CA TYR A 352 -67.96 -21.44 4.56
C TYR A 352 -68.82 -20.32 3.94
N PHE A 353 -68.31 -19.09 3.96
CA PHE A 353 -69.01 -17.92 3.46
C PHE A 353 -68.54 -17.61 2.02
N GLU A 354 -69.44 -17.70 1.06
CA GLU A 354 -69.18 -17.33 -0.34
C GLU A 354 -69.52 -15.86 -0.61
N ASP A 355 -70.55 -15.31 0.06
CA ASP A 355 -70.99 -13.92 -0.08
C ASP A 355 -70.73 -13.12 1.22
N PRO A 356 -70.11 -11.92 1.16
CA PRO A 356 -69.93 -11.06 2.32
C PRO A 356 -71.21 -10.70 3.07
N SER A 357 -72.39 -10.74 2.43
CA SER A 357 -73.67 -10.50 3.10
C SER A 357 -73.96 -11.52 4.20
N ASP A 358 -73.50 -12.76 4.04
CA ASP A 358 -73.73 -13.83 5.01
C ASP A 358 -73.03 -13.53 6.34
N LEU A 359 -71.89 -12.84 6.28
CA LEU A 359 -71.17 -12.40 7.47
C LEU A 359 -71.96 -11.35 8.26
N LEU A 360 -72.65 -10.43 7.59
CA LEU A 360 -73.48 -9.42 8.24
C LEU A 360 -74.61 -10.08 9.02
N HIS A 361 -75.26 -11.09 8.45
CA HIS A 361 -76.31 -11.83 9.15
C HIS A 361 -75.81 -12.55 10.40
N VAL A 362 -74.59 -13.11 10.36
CA VAL A 362 -74.00 -13.72 11.56
C VAL A 362 -73.67 -12.65 12.61
N LEU A 363 -73.15 -11.49 12.20
CA LEU A 363 -72.87 -10.39 13.13
C LEU A 363 -74.16 -9.83 13.76
N GLU A 364 -75.22 -9.64 12.98
CA GLU A 364 -76.54 -9.24 13.47
C GLU A 364 -77.09 -10.27 14.48
N ALA A 365 -76.93 -11.57 14.20
CA ALA A 365 -77.34 -12.63 15.13
C ALA A 365 -76.53 -12.60 16.44
N ILE A 366 -75.22 -12.37 16.37
CA ILE A 366 -74.35 -12.21 17.54
C ILE A 366 -74.73 -10.95 18.32
N GLU A 367 -75.03 -9.84 17.65
CA GLU A 367 -75.48 -8.60 18.28
C GLU A 367 -76.78 -8.81 19.05
N LEU A 368 -77.77 -9.46 18.43
CA LEU A 368 -79.02 -9.81 19.09
C LEU A 368 -78.83 -10.77 20.27
N GLN A 369 -77.93 -11.74 20.14
CA GLN A 369 -77.59 -12.64 21.26
C GLN A 369 -76.96 -11.87 22.42
N ASN A 370 -75.98 -11.00 22.13
CA ASN A 370 -75.32 -10.18 23.14
C ASN A 370 -76.31 -9.23 23.83
N LEU A 371 -77.21 -8.61 23.05
CA LEU A 371 -78.30 -7.79 23.58
C LEU A 371 -79.19 -8.59 24.54
N ASN A 372 -79.63 -9.78 24.13
CA ASN A 372 -80.44 -10.64 24.98
C ASN A 372 -79.70 -11.05 26.26
N SER A 373 -78.41 -11.40 26.17
CA SER A 373 -77.59 -11.70 27.35
C SER A 373 -77.48 -10.49 28.28
N LEU A 374 -77.32 -9.28 27.75
CA LEU A 374 -77.25 -8.05 28.54
C LEU A 374 -78.58 -7.78 29.26
N ILE A 375 -79.71 -7.94 28.57
CA ILE A 375 -81.05 -7.83 29.16
C ILE A 375 -81.23 -8.87 30.27
N HIS A 376 -80.76 -10.10 30.07
CA HIS A 376 -80.80 -11.13 31.12
C HIS A 376 -79.97 -10.72 32.34
N LEU A 377 -78.78 -10.17 32.16
CA LEU A 377 -77.95 -9.68 33.27
C LEU A 377 -78.62 -8.52 34.01
N GLU A 378 -79.23 -7.59 33.28
CA GLU A 378 -80.00 -6.48 33.86
C GLU A 378 -81.21 -7.03 34.66
N SER A 379 -81.92 -8.03 34.13
CA SER A 379 -83.05 -8.66 34.83
C SER A 379 -82.64 -9.42 36.10
N LEU A 380 -81.37 -9.84 36.20
CA LEU A 380 -80.82 -10.54 37.37
C LEU A 380 -80.35 -9.58 38.47
N GLU A 381 -80.26 -8.27 38.18
CA GLU A 381 -79.85 -7.26 39.16
C GLU A 381 -80.81 -7.23 40.36
N GLU A 382 -82.12 -7.18 40.13
CA GLU A 382 -83.11 -7.10 41.20
C GLU A 382 -83.19 -8.39 42.06
N PRO A 383 -83.20 -9.61 41.49
CA PRO A 383 -83.06 -10.85 42.26
C PRO A 383 -81.76 -10.94 43.07
N LEU A 384 -80.63 -10.49 42.53
CA LEU A 384 -79.35 -10.51 43.25
C LEU A 384 -79.35 -9.57 44.44
N VAL A 385 -79.91 -8.37 44.31
CA VAL A 385 -80.08 -7.44 45.43
C VAL A 385 -80.97 -8.05 46.51
N LYS A 386 -82.10 -8.68 46.14
CA LYS A 386 -82.98 -9.36 47.10
C LYS A 386 -82.30 -10.55 47.78
N MET A 387 -81.50 -11.33 47.05
CA MET A 387 -80.73 -12.43 47.61
C MET A 387 -79.67 -11.93 48.60
N LEU A 388 -78.93 -10.87 48.26
CA LEU A 388 -77.96 -10.27 49.16
C LEU A 388 -78.61 -9.78 50.45
N LEU A 389 -79.76 -9.10 50.36
CA LEU A 389 -80.52 -8.68 51.53
C LEU A 389 -80.96 -9.88 52.38
N ALA A 390 -81.49 -10.94 51.77
CA ALA A 390 -81.90 -12.14 52.48
C ALA A 390 -80.72 -12.87 53.16
N VAL A 391 -79.54 -12.90 52.52
CA VAL A 391 -78.32 -13.46 53.12
C VAL A 391 -77.88 -12.63 54.32
N THR A 392 -77.84 -11.29 54.20
CA THR A 392 -77.49 -10.44 55.35
C THR A 392 -78.49 -10.56 56.50
N GLU A 393 -79.77 -10.74 56.20
CA GLU A 393 -80.80 -10.97 57.24
C GLU A 393 -80.62 -12.34 57.92
N ALA A 394 -80.29 -13.39 57.15
CA ALA A 394 -80.01 -14.71 57.69
C ALA A 394 -78.72 -14.72 58.54
N GLU A 395 -77.67 -14.02 58.11
CA GLU A 395 -76.43 -13.83 58.89
C GLU A 395 -76.75 -13.18 60.24
N ASN A 396 -77.49 -12.06 60.24
CA ASN A 396 -77.90 -11.39 61.47
C ASN A 396 -78.73 -12.30 62.40
N ARG A 397 -79.62 -13.14 61.85
CA ARG A 397 -80.40 -14.10 62.64
C ARG A 397 -79.52 -15.20 63.24
N ILE A 398 -78.58 -15.72 62.46
CA ILE A 398 -77.64 -16.75 62.92
C ILE A 398 -76.74 -16.18 64.03
N GLU A 399 -76.22 -14.95 63.86
CA GLU A 399 -75.44 -14.28 64.90
C GLU A 399 -76.27 -14.11 66.19
N HIS A 400 -77.53 -13.72 66.07
CA HIS A 400 -78.43 -13.62 67.22
C HIS A 400 -78.68 -14.97 67.91
N GLU A 401 -78.93 -16.04 67.15
CA GLU A 401 -79.08 -17.40 67.70
C GLU A 401 -77.77 -17.89 68.36
N PHE A 402 -76.61 -17.55 67.79
CA PHE A 402 -75.31 -17.87 68.42
C PHE A 402 -75.13 -17.15 69.75
N ASP A 403 -75.47 -15.86 69.81
CA ASP A 403 -75.42 -15.08 71.05
C ASP A 403 -76.37 -15.67 72.11
N GLU A 404 -77.59 -16.04 71.73
CA GLU A 404 -78.54 -16.71 72.64
C GLU A 404 -78.00 -18.07 73.13
N ILE A 405 -77.37 -18.86 72.26
CA ILE A 405 -76.75 -20.14 72.66
C ILE A 405 -75.58 -19.89 73.62
N ILE A 406 -74.75 -18.89 73.36
CA ILE A 406 -73.62 -18.53 74.24
C ILE A 406 -74.15 -18.12 75.62
N ASP A 407 -75.20 -17.30 75.67
CA ASP A 407 -75.84 -16.88 76.91
C ASP A 407 -76.45 -18.08 77.67
N ASN A 408 -77.13 -18.98 76.97
CA ASN A 408 -77.68 -20.21 77.55
C ASN A 408 -76.57 -21.14 78.09
N VAL A 409 -75.44 -21.27 77.37
CA VAL A 409 -74.28 -22.05 77.83
C VAL A 409 -73.64 -21.39 79.05
N ALA A 410 -73.50 -20.07 79.06
CA ALA A 410 -72.99 -19.34 80.22
C ALA A 410 -73.89 -19.52 81.46
N GLU A 411 -75.22 -19.48 81.27
CA GLU A 411 -76.20 -19.75 82.33
C GLU A 411 -76.09 -21.20 82.85
N LEU A 412 -75.96 -22.19 81.95
CA LEU A 412 -75.74 -23.58 82.32
C LEU A 412 -74.40 -23.80 83.05
N GLU A 413 -73.32 -23.14 82.63
CA GLU A 413 -72.03 -23.19 83.34
C GLU A 413 -72.14 -22.64 84.76
N VAL A 414 -72.86 -21.52 84.94
CA VAL A 414 -73.13 -20.95 86.27
C VAL A 414 -73.93 -21.93 87.13
N ASN A 415 -74.91 -22.63 86.55
CA ASN A 415 -75.74 -23.61 87.25
C ASN A 415 -74.99 -24.92 87.60
N ILE A 416 -73.98 -25.33 86.81
CA ILE A 416 -73.21 -26.56 87.05
C ILE A 416 -72.04 -26.33 88.02
N ARG A 417 -71.44 -25.13 88.06
CA ARG A 417 -70.32 -24.83 88.98
C ARG A 417 -70.57 -25.12 90.47
N PRO A 418 -71.76 -24.95 91.06
CA PRO A 418 -72.00 -25.35 92.44
C PRO A 418 -72.21 -26.86 92.63
N LEU A 419 -72.51 -27.64 91.58
CA LEU A 419 -72.76 -29.09 91.68
C LEU A 419 -71.46 -29.92 91.64
N THR A 420 -70.44 -29.46 90.91
CA THR A 420 -69.16 -30.19 90.81
C THR A 420 -68.18 -29.94 91.95
N PHE A 421 -68.47 -28.98 92.85
CA PHE A 421 -67.68 -28.78 94.09
C PHE A 421 -68.17 -29.66 95.26
N SER A 422 -69.34 -30.32 95.14
CA SER A 422 -69.91 -31.18 96.19
C SER A 422 -69.74 -32.70 95.96
N ASP A 423 -69.51 -33.16 94.73
CA ASP A 423 -69.47 -34.61 94.40
C ASP A 423 -68.07 -35.26 94.46
N GLY A 424 -67.13 -34.64 95.18
CA GLY A 424 -65.80 -35.21 95.47
C GLY A 424 -65.74 -36.17 96.67
N HIS A 425 -66.87 -36.43 97.35
CA HIS A 425 -66.90 -37.33 98.50
C HIS A 425 -68.18 -38.18 98.52
N LEU A 426 -67.97 -39.50 98.42
CA LEU A 426 -68.84 -40.63 98.83
C LEU A 426 -69.59 -41.40 97.73
N ALA A 427 -69.03 -42.59 97.47
CA ALA A 427 -69.72 -43.88 97.56
C ALA A 427 -70.76 -44.29 96.48
N SER A 428 -70.33 -45.25 95.63
CA SER A 428 -70.97 -46.56 95.34
C SER A 428 -71.97 -47.04 96.43
N PRO A 429 -72.98 -47.94 96.20
CA PRO A 429 -73.15 -48.90 95.09
C PRO A 429 -74.61 -49.11 94.55
N PHE A 430 -74.70 -49.86 93.44
CA PHE A 430 -75.69 -50.90 93.10
C PHE A 430 -77.21 -50.60 93.07
N TYR A 431 -77.76 -50.77 91.85
CA TYR A 431 -79.05 -51.37 91.44
C TYR A 431 -80.34 -51.08 92.24
N LEU A 432 -81.25 -50.35 91.59
CA LEU A 432 -82.48 -50.91 91.00
C LEU A 432 -83.02 -49.98 89.90
#